data_AF-A0A968URS0-F1
#
_entry.id   AF-A0A968URS0-F1
#
_cell.length_a   1.000
_cell.length_b   1.000
_cell.length_c   1.000
_cell.angle_alpha   90.00
_cell.angle_beta   90.00
_cell.angle_gamma   90.00
#
_symmetry.space_group_name_H-M   'P 1'
#
loop_
_entity.id
_entity.type
_entity.pdbx_description
1 polymer ?
#
loop_
_entity_poly.entity_id
_entity_poly.type
_entity_poly.pdbx_seq_one_letter_code
_entity_poly.pdbx_strand_id
1 'polypeptide(L)'
;MEAGYTRLSALLNSYREKGVDVIFQDITSPMGVPCYKCFVIAPDGEIVKGCGAHLDGKKAIVSALTETPWPYPYSSASAKGPENLPTIRYEDLPDYSTGHPNNDLCLLENLLTLNHHAPVYVNLTRKDLEIPVVRAIVPDMEMSSERDEYSQISSRRFGAYFL
;
A
#
# COMPACT_ATOMS: atom_id res chain seq x y z
N MET A 1 -13.86 13.71 -9.78
CA MET A 1 -12.44 13.42 -9.51
C MET A 1 -11.75 14.61 -8.81
N GLU A 2 -12.10 15.86 -9.13
CA GLU A 2 -11.55 17.08 -8.51
C GLU A 2 -11.62 17.15 -6.98
N ALA A 3 -12.77 16.82 -6.38
CA ALA A 3 -12.97 17.01 -4.94
C ALA A 3 -12.06 16.13 -4.06
N GLY A 4 -11.68 14.93 -4.53
CA GLY A 4 -10.75 14.05 -3.82
C GLY A 4 -9.33 14.61 -3.82
N TYR A 5 -8.90 15.15 -4.96
CA TYR A 5 -7.60 15.81 -5.10
C TYR A 5 -7.46 17.03 -4.20
N THR A 6 -8.49 17.89 -4.15
CA THR A 6 -8.50 19.06 -3.26
C THR A 6 -8.37 18.68 -1.79
N ARG A 7 -9.03 17.60 -1.36
CA ARG A 7 -8.97 17.12 0.03
C ARG A 7 -7.59 16.54 0.38
N LEU A 8 -7.00 15.75 -0.51
CA LEU A 8 -5.66 15.19 -0.29
C LEU A 8 -4.60 16.29 -0.22
N SER A 9 -4.66 17.26 -1.14
CA SER A 9 -3.76 18.41 -1.13
C SER A 9 -3.88 19.20 0.19
N ALA A 10 -5.10 19.46 0.64
CA ALA A 10 -5.35 20.13 1.92
C ALA A 10 -4.79 19.34 3.12
N LEU A 11 -4.95 18.00 3.13
CA LEU A 11 -4.40 17.14 4.18
C LEU A 11 -2.86 17.19 4.22
N LEU A 12 -2.21 17.02 3.07
CA LEU A 12 -0.74 17.07 2.98
C LEU A 12 -0.18 18.43 3.35
N ASN A 13 -0.85 19.52 2.96
CA ASN A 13 -0.47 20.87 3.40
C ASN A 13 -0.63 21.03 4.91
N SER A 14 -1.70 20.51 5.50
CA SER A 14 -1.90 20.57 6.94
C SER A 14 -0.92 19.72 7.75
N TYR A 15 -0.40 18.62 7.18
CA TYR A 15 0.75 17.90 7.74
C TYR A 15 2.00 18.78 7.73
N ARG A 16 2.33 19.40 6.58
CA ARG A 16 3.49 20.30 6.46
C ARG A 16 3.43 21.48 7.43
N GLU A 17 2.27 22.11 7.58
CA GLU A 17 2.05 23.21 8.53
C GLU A 17 2.31 22.80 9.99
N LYS A 18 2.08 21.53 10.34
CA LYS A 18 2.37 20.97 11.66
C LYS A 18 3.80 20.43 11.80
N GLY A 19 4.63 20.58 10.76
CA GLY A 19 5.99 20.02 10.74
C GLY A 19 6.01 18.50 10.69
N VAL A 20 5.03 17.87 10.04
CA VAL A 20 5.00 16.43 9.79
C VAL A 20 5.47 16.16 8.35
N ASP A 21 6.65 15.59 8.24
CA ASP A 21 7.24 15.13 6.99
C ASP A 21 6.76 13.71 6.67
N VAL A 22 5.81 13.63 5.74
CA VAL A 22 5.31 12.36 5.20
C VAL A 22 6.13 11.95 3.99
N ILE A 23 6.65 10.73 4.00
CA ILE A 23 7.49 10.18 2.92
C ILE A 23 6.81 8.94 2.33
N PHE A 24 6.94 8.78 1.01
CA PHE A 24 6.45 7.62 0.30
C PHE A 24 7.60 6.84 -0.33
N GLN A 25 7.50 5.51 -0.29
CA GLN A 25 8.36 4.58 -1.00
C GLN A 25 7.48 3.75 -1.95
N ASP A 26 7.86 3.72 -3.22
CA ASP A 26 7.32 2.75 -4.17
C ASP A 26 7.86 1.36 -3.85
N ILE A 27 6.95 0.45 -3.51
CA ILE A 27 7.22 -0.97 -3.24
C ILE A 27 6.47 -1.87 -4.22
N THR A 28 6.06 -1.33 -5.37
CA THR A 28 5.44 -2.06 -6.47
C THR A 28 6.34 -3.23 -6.86
N SER A 29 5.79 -4.44 -6.76
CA SER A 29 6.55 -5.65 -7.09
C SER A 29 6.69 -5.79 -8.61
N PRO A 30 7.53 -6.71 -9.11
CA PRO A 30 7.61 -7.01 -10.54
C PRO A 30 6.28 -7.44 -11.18
N MET A 31 5.28 -7.82 -10.37
CA MET A 31 3.92 -8.10 -10.85
C MET A 31 3.21 -6.82 -11.35
N GLY A 32 3.70 -5.63 -11.01
CA GLY A 32 3.22 -4.35 -11.56
C GLY A 32 1.97 -3.76 -10.91
N VAL A 33 1.43 -4.38 -9.85
CA VAL A 33 0.31 -3.82 -9.09
C VAL A 33 0.82 -2.68 -8.19
N PRO A 34 0.34 -1.43 -8.37
CA PRO A 34 0.81 -0.29 -7.59
C PRO A 34 0.70 -0.55 -6.10
N CYS A 35 1.83 -0.43 -5.41
CA CYS A 35 1.93 -0.64 -3.97
C CYS A 35 2.91 0.37 -3.37
N TYR A 36 2.45 1.11 -2.37
CA TYR A 36 3.23 2.17 -1.73
C TYR A 36 3.31 1.94 -0.24
N LYS A 37 4.44 2.36 0.32
CA LYS A 37 4.62 2.50 1.77
C LYS A 37 4.70 3.98 2.10
N CYS A 38 3.89 4.40 3.05
CA CYS A 38 3.98 5.71 3.68
C CYS A 38 4.67 5.55 5.03
N PHE A 39 5.55 6.49 5.39
CA PHE A 39 6.15 6.50 6.71
C PHE A 39 6.45 7.90 7.20
N VAL A 40 6.43 8.03 8.52
CA VAL A 40 6.77 9.23 9.30
C VAL A 40 7.84 8.82 10.31
N ILE A 41 8.87 9.64 10.45
CA ILE A 41 9.97 9.40 11.39
C ILE A 41 9.68 10.20 12.65
N ALA A 42 9.52 9.55 13.80
CA ALA A 42 9.34 10.20 15.08
C ALA A 42 10.63 10.95 15.52
N PRO A 43 10.54 11.95 16.41
CA PRO A 43 11.71 12.69 16.88
C PRO A 43 12.82 11.84 17.52
N ASP A 44 12.48 10.68 18.08
CA ASP A 44 13.40 9.71 18.66
C ASP A 44 13.97 8.71 17.63
N GLY A 45 13.58 8.83 16.36
CA GLY A 45 14.01 7.98 15.26
C GLY A 45 13.12 6.77 14.99
N GLU A 46 12.03 6.55 15.76
CA GLU A 46 11.07 5.48 15.45
C GLU A 46 10.41 5.71 14.09
N ILE A 47 10.21 4.64 13.30
CA ILE A 47 9.55 4.72 11.99
C ILE A 47 8.13 4.18 12.11
N VAL A 48 7.17 5.09 12.01
CA VAL A 48 5.75 4.74 11.89
C VAL A 48 5.41 4.59 10.41
N LYS A 49 4.84 3.46 10.00
CA LYS A 49 4.62 3.14 8.59
C LYS A 49 3.26 2.48 8.34
N GLY A 50 2.70 2.73 7.17
CA GLY A 50 1.53 2.05 6.62
C GLY A 50 1.78 1.68 5.16
N CYS A 51 1.08 0.66 4.66
CA CYS A 51 1.20 0.21 3.28
C CYS A 51 -0.16 0.30 2.59
N GLY A 52 -0.16 0.36 1.27
CA GLY A 52 -1.40 0.37 0.49
C GLY A 52 -1.16 -0.13 -0.92
N ALA A 53 -2.05 -1.00 -1.39
CA ALA A 53 -2.03 -1.53 -2.75
C ALA A 53 -3.40 -1.36 -3.41
N HIS A 54 -3.40 -1.01 -4.70
CA HIS A 54 -4.60 -0.90 -5.52
C HIS A 54 -4.18 -0.89 -6.99
N LEU A 55 -5.05 -1.32 -7.92
CA LEU A 55 -4.83 -1.13 -9.36
C LEU A 55 -4.72 0.34 -9.78
N ASP A 56 -5.14 1.27 -8.92
CA ASP A 56 -5.13 2.71 -9.14
C ASP A 56 -4.13 3.27 -8.13
N GLY A 57 -2.97 3.71 -8.61
CA GLY A 57 -1.89 4.19 -7.78
C GLY A 57 -2.27 5.37 -6.90
N LYS A 58 -3.24 6.19 -7.35
CA LYS A 58 -3.79 7.32 -6.59
C LYS A 58 -4.59 6.86 -5.38
N LYS A 59 -5.27 5.72 -5.48
CA LYS A 59 -5.93 5.08 -4.33
C LYS A 59 -4.92 4.36 -3.45
N ALA A 60 -3.96 3.64 -4.04
CA ALA A 60 -2.94 2.92 -3.29
C ALA A 60 -2.14 3.86 -2.35
N ILE A 61 -1.74 5.04 -2.83
CA ILE A 61 -0.97 5.99 -2.03
C ILE A 61 -1.81 6.63 -0.91
N VAL A 62 -3.11 6.85 -1.16
CA VAL A 62 -4.06 7.33 -0.14
C VAL A 62 -4.27 6.26 0.92
N SER A 63 -4.45 5.01 0.53
CA SER A 63 -4.54 3.88 1.47
C SER A 63 -3.30 3.80 2.35
N ALA A 64 -2.09 3.87 1.77
CA ALA A 64 -0.84 3.85 2.52
C ALA A 64 -0.74 5.01 3.52
N LEU A 65 -1.15 6.22 3.11
CA LEU A 65 -1.20 7.39 3.99
C LEU A 65 -2.17 7.17 5.17
N THR A 66 -3.39 6.71 4.87
CA THR A 66 -4.43 6.52 5.90
C THR A 66 -4.21 5.31 6.79
N GLU A 67 -3.41 4.35 6.34
CA GLU A 67 -3.00 3.18 7.13
C GLU A 67 -1.83 3.51 8.06
N THR A 68 -1.08 4.60 7.80
CA THR A 68 0.03 5.01 8.66
C THR A 68 -0.52 5.55 9.98
N PRO A 69 -0.25 4.89 11.13
CA PRO A 69 -0.88 5.24 12.40
C PRO A 69 -0.18 6.42 13.10
N TRP A 70 0.11 7.49 12.36
CA TRP A 70 0.63 8.72 12.94
C TRP A 70 -0.52 9.53 13.54
N PRO A 71 -0.48 9.89 14.84
CA PRO A 71 -1.56 10.64 15.47
C PRO A 71 -1.87 11.93 14.69
N TYR A 72 -3.13 12.17 14.32
CA TYR A 72 -3.52 13.39 13.61
C TYR A 72 -4.95 13.76 14.00
N PRO A 73 -5.27 15.05 14.28
CA PRO A 73 -4.44 16.25 14.13
C PRO A 73 -3.52 16.58 15.33
N TYR A 74 -3.52 15.75 16.38
CA TYR A 74 -2.87 16.04 17.66
C TYR A 74 -1.42 15.53 17.79
N SER A 75 -0.71 15.34 16.68
CA SER A 75 0.70 14.93 16.71
C SER A 75 1.64 16.07 17.05
N SER A 76 2.79 15.71 17.62
CA SER A 76 4.00 16.53 17.55
C SER A 76 4.56 16.56 16.12
N ALA A 77 5.44 17.52 15.85
CA ALA A 77 6.26 17.50 14.64
C ALA A 77 7.01 16.17 14.52
N SER A 78 7.23 15.71 13.29
CA SER A 78 8.08 14.56 13.01
C SER A 78 9.55 14.99 12.98
N ALA A 79 10.47 14.04 12.96
CA ALA A 79 11.81 14.29 12.45
C ALA A 79 11.73 14.67 10.96
N LYS A 80 12.76 15.38 10.49
CA LYS A 80 12.87 15.76 9.08
C LYS A 80 13.10 14.52 8.22
N GLY A 81 12.39 14.43 7.10
CA GLY A 81 12.60 13.36 6.13
C GLY A 81 13.96 13.45 5.41
N PRO A 82 14.37 12.37 4.71
CA PRO A 82 15.55 12.41 3.85
C PRO A 82 15.46 13.52 2.81
N GLU A 83 16.58 14.19 2.56
CA GLU A 83 16.67 15.24 1.55
C GLU A 83 16.88 14.67 0.14
N ASN A 84 16.57 15.47 -0.88
CA ASN A 84 16.82 15.16 -2.30
C ASN A 84 16.14 13.89 -2.83
N LEU A 85 14.97 13.54 -2.28
CA LEU A 85 14.14 12.46 -2.82
C LEU A 85 13.52 12.86 -4.17
N PRO A 86 13.37 11.91 -5.12
CA PRO A 86 12.63 12.15 -6.34
C PRO A 86 11.17 12.52 -6.00
N THR A 87 10.62 13.48 -6.74
CA THR A 87 9.22 13.88 -6.60
C THR A 87 8.43 13.38 -7.80
N ILE A 88 7.32 12.70 -7.53
CA ILE A 88 6.36 12.26 -8.54
C ILE A 88 5.07 13.05 -8.31
N ARG A 89 4.46 13.56 -9.39
CA ARG A 89 3.16 14.24 -9.26
C ARG A 89 2.10 13.19 -9.03
N TYR A 90 1.11 13.51 -8.19
CA TYR A 90 0.03 12.58 -7.87
C TYR A 90 -0.74 12.12 -9.12
N GLU A 91 -0.93 13.02 -10.08
CA GLU A 91 -1.56 12.79 -11.37
C GLU A 91 -0.78 11.82 -12.28
N ASP A 92 0.54 11.71 -12.10
CA ASP A 92 1.43 10.86 -12.88
C ASP A 92 1.50 9.41 -12.34
N LEU A 93 0.85 9.12 -11.20
CA LEU A 93 0.76 7.76 -10.66
C LEU A 93 -0.01 6.83 -11.61
N PRO A 94 0.43 5.58 -11.80
CA PRO A 94 -0.18 4.63 -12.72
C PRO A 94 -1.61 4.28 -12.31
N ASP A 95 -2.49 4.07 -13.28
CA ASP A 95 -3.86 3.60 -13.07
C ASP A 95 -4.20 2.51 -14.08
N TYR A 96 -4.40 1.30 -13.56
CA TYR A 96 -4.79 0.10 -14.29
C TYR A 96 -6.23 -0.33 -13.97
N SER A 97 -6.96 0.47 -13.16
CA SER A 97 -8.33 0.15 -12.80
C SER A 97 -9.27 0.38 -13.97
N THR A 98 -10.28 -0.49 -14.10
CA THR A 98 -11.27 -0.45 -15.18
C THR A 98 -12.55 0.28 -14.78
N GLY A 99 -12.66 0.67 -13.49
CA GLY A 99 -13.88 1.22 -12.90
C GLY A 99 -14.96 0.16 -12.62
N HIS A 100 -14.72 -1.11 -12.92
CA HIS A 100 -15.66 -2.22 -12.71
C HIS A 100 -15.01 -3.32 -11.86
N PRO A 101 -15.51 -3.59 -10.64
CA PRO A 101 -14.89 -4.56 -9.72
C PRO A 101 -14.70 -5.96 -10.32
N ASN A 102 -15.63 -6.44 -11.13
CA ASN A 102 -15.52 -7.76 -11.77
C ASN A 102 -14.38 -7.82 -12.80
N ASN A 103 -14.18 -6.75 -13.56
CA ASN A 103 -13.12 -6.67 -14.56
C ASN A 103 -11.75 -6.50 -13.86
N ASP A 104 -11.71 -5.69 -12.80
CA ASP A 104 -10.52 -5.53 -11.96
C ASP A 104 -10.09 -6.85 -11.30
N LEU A 105 -11.06 -7.62 -10.80
CA LEU A 105 -10.80 -8.96 -10.26
C LEU A 105 -10.26 -9.90 -11.35
N CYS A 106 -10.90 -9.95 -12.52
CA CYS A 106 -10.45 -10.77 -13.63
C CYS A 106 -9.02 -10.42 -14.06
N LEU A 107 -8.68 -9.12 -14.11
CA LEU A 107 -7.33 -8.64 -14.40
C LEU A 107 -6.32 -9.14 -13.36
N LEU A 108 -6.64 -9.04 -12.07
CA LEU A 108 -5.78 -9.54 -10.98
C LEU A 108 -5.61 -11.07 -11.02
N GLU A 109 -6.68 -11.82 -11.25
CA GLU A 109 -6.63 -13.29 -11.36
C GLU A 109 -5.78 -13.74 -12.55
N ASN A 110 -5.91 -13.07 -13.70
CA ASN A 110 -5.07 -13.32 -14.87
C ASN A 110 -3.60 -13.01 -14.58
N LEU A 111 -3.33 -11.89 -13.92
CA LEU A 111 -1.99 -11.49 -13.53
C LEU A 111 -1.34 -12.49 -12.57
N LEU A 112 -2.07 -12.95 -11.56
CA LEU A 112 -1.62 -13.99 -10.63
C LEU A 112 -1.33 -15.30 -11.38
N THR A 113 -2.25 -15.72 -12.26
CA THR A 113 -2.11 -16.95 -13.07
C THR A 113 -0.86 -16.90 -13.95
N LEU A 114 -0.60 -15.77 -14.62
CA LEU A 114 0.59 -15.55 -15.44
C LEU A 114 1.89 -15.60 -14.63
N ASN A 115 1.83 -15.28 -13.33
CA ASN A 115 2.95 -15.35 -12.40
C ASN A 115 2.95 -16.67 -11.59
N HIS A 116 2.25 -17.70 -12.07
CA HIS A 116 2.17 -19.03 -11.44
C HIS A 116 1.57 -19.07 -10.03
N HIS A 117 0.72 -18.09 -9.70
CA HIS A 117 -0.06 -18.07 -8.48
C HIS A 117 -1.52 -18.46 -8.76
N ALA A 118 -2.07 -19.34 -7.92
CA ALA A 118 -3.45 -19.79 -8.01
C ALA A 118 -4.26 -19.29 -6.79
N PRO A 119 -4.99 -18.16 -6.90
CA PRO A 119 -5.80 -17.66 -5.80
C PRO A 119 -6.97 -18.61 -5.46
N VAL A 120 -7.25 -18.74 -4.17
CA VAL A 120 -8.38 -19.50 -3.62
C VAL A 120 -9.24 -18.56 -2.78
N TYR A 121 -10.55 -18.53 -3.05
CA TYR A 121 -11.49 -17.67 -2.34
C TYR A 121 -12.45 -18.50 -1.48
N VAL A 122 -12.58 -18.12 -0.22
CA VAL A 122 -13.49 -18.74 0.74
C VAL A 122 -14.56 -17.73 1.14
N ASN A 123 -15.83 -18.05 0.88
CA ASN A 123 -16.95 -17.24 1.35
C ASN A 123 -17.16 -17.45 2.86
N LEU A 124 -16.98 -16.39 3.63
CA LEU A 124 -17.16 -16.34 5.08
C LEU A 124 -18.38 -15.53 5.48
N THR A 125 -19.25 -15.18 4.52
CA THR A 125 -20.46 -14.41 4.75
C THR A 125 -21.35 -15.15 5.75
N ARG A 126 -21.56 -14.50 6.88
CA ARG A 126 -22.46 -14.96 7.93
C ARG A 126 -23.90 -14.72 7.47
N LYS A 127 -24.76 -15.74 7.52
CA LYS A 127 -26.15 -15.60 7.03
C LYS A 127 -26.98 -14.58 7.82
N ASP A 128 -26.62 -14.35 9.07
CA ASP A 128 -27.26 -13.39 9.96
C ASP A 128 -26.72 -11.96 9.80
N LEU A 129 -25.59 -11.79 9.11
CA LEU A 129 -25.01 -10.50 8.78
C LEU A 129 -25.10 -10.32 7.26
N GLU A 130 -25.94 -9.40 6.79
CA GLU A 130 -26.10 -9.10 5.34
C GLU A 130 -24.89 -8.36 4.73
N ILE A 131 -23.67 -8.66 5.23
CA ILE A 131 -22.41 -8.05 4.82
C ILE A 131 -21.53 -9.15 4.21
N PRO A 132 -21.13 -9.03 2.93
CA PRO A 132 -20.31 -10.03 2.28
C PRO A 132 -18.91 -10.05 2.90
N VAL A 133 -18.45 -11.25 3.26
CA VAL A 133 -17.08 -11.47 3.78
C VAL A 133 -16.43 -12.59 2.98
N VAL A 134 -15.24 -12.34 2.46
CA VAL A 134 -14.44 -13.31 1.71
C VAL A 134 -13.04 -13.35 2.28
N ARG A 135 -12.43 -14.54 2.30
CA ARG A 135 -11.00 -14.72 2.53
C ARG A 135 -10.35 -15.16 1.22
N ALA A 136 -9.42 -14.37 0.72
CA ALA A 136 -8.55 -14.75 -0.39
C ALA A 136 -7.26 -15.37 0.17
N ILE A 137 -6.81 -16.47 -0.43
CA ILE A 137 -5.57 -17.16 -0.11
C ILE A 137 -4.81 -17.30 -1.42
N VAL A 138 -3.60 -16.75 -1.49
CA VAL A 138 -2.71 -16.91 -2.63
C VAL A 138 -1.48 -17.70 -2.17
N PRO A 139 -1.39 -19.00 -2.47
CA PRO A 139 -0.22 -19.80 -2.13
C PRO A 139 1.07 -19.19 -2.70
N ASP A 140 2.16 -19.42 -1.98
CA ASP A 140 3.52 -18.96 -2.33
C ASP A 140 3.71 -17.43 -2.39
N MET A 141 2.67 -16.65 -2.07
CA MET A 141 2.80 -15.25 -1.71
C MET A 141 3.20 -15.11 -0.23
N GLU A 142 4.14 -14.22 0.04
CA GLU A 142 4.65 -14.06 1.39
C GLU A 142 3.66 -13.36 2.31
N MET A 143 3.48 -13.91 3.50
CA MET A 143 2.51 -13.42 4.47
C MET A 143 3.02 -12.25 5.31
N SER A 144 4.33 -12.10 5.51
CA SER A 144 4.88 -11.05 6.37
C SER A 144 6.02 -10.27 5.71
N SER A 145 6.00 -8.95 5.95
CA SER A 145 7.15 -8.06 5.80
C SER A 145 8.05 -8.08 7.03
N GLU A 146 7.50 -8.50 8.18
CA GLU A 146 8.21 -8.64 9.45
C GLU A 146 8.82 -10.03 9.53
N ARG A 147 10.13 -10.07 9.76
CA ARG A 147 10.86 -11.32 9.94
C ARG A 147 10.96 -11.60 11.42
N ASP A 148 10.56 -12.79 11.79
CA ASP A 148 10.94 -13.44 13.02
C ASP A 148 11.92 -14.57 12.73
N GLU A 149 12.37 -15.26 13.77
CA GLU A 149 13.29 -16.40 13.68
C GLU A 149 12.69 -17.62 12.95
N TYR A 150 11.36 -17.65 12.73
CA TYR A 150 10.64 -18.74 12.07
C TYR A 150 10.26 -18.42 10.62
N SER A 151 10.57 -17.21 10.16
CA SER A 151 10.22 -16.74 8.83
C SER A 151 11.00 -17.51 7.76
N GLN A 152 10.29 -18.33 6.97
CA GLN A 152 10.90 -19.08 5.88
C GLN A 152 11.28 -18.15 4.72
N ILE A 153 12.51 -18.26 4.23
CA ILE A 153 12.94 -17.57 3.01
C ILE A 153 12.56 -18.45 1.82
N SER A 154 11.63 -17.99 0.99
CA SER A 154 11.34 -18.65 -0.28
C SER A 154 12.55 -18.57 -1.22
N SER A 155 12.79 -19.61 -2.02
CA SER A 155 13.88 -19.64 -3.00
C SER A 155 13.84 -18.43 -3.96
N ARG A 156 12.62 -17.95 -4.25
CA ARG A 156 12.38 -16.75 -5.05
C ARG A 156 12.96 -15.48 -4.41
N ARG A 157 12.79 -15.26 -3.10
CA ARG A 157 13.39 -14.11 -2.38
C ARG A 157 14.91 -14.19 -2.37
N PHE A 158 15.46 -15.39 -2.14
CA PHE A 158 16.91 -15.58 -2.13
C PHE A 158 17.53 -15.17 -3.48
N GLY A 159 16.90 -15.54 -4.59
CA GLY A 159 17.34 -15.14 -5.93
C GLY A 159 17.35 -13.63 -6.16
N ALA A 160 16.40 -12.89 -5.58
CA ALA A 160 16.31 -11.43 -5.72
C ALA A 160 17.40 -10.65 -4.97
N TYR A 161 18.17 -11.28 -4.08
CA TYR A 161 19.33 -10.64 -3.42
C TYR A 161 20.61 -10.64 -4.26
N PHE A 162 20.66 -11.46 -5.31
CA PHE A 162 21.85 -11.61 -6.17
C PHE A 162 21.70 -10.90 -7.54
N LEU A 163 20.63 -10.14 -7.72
CA LEU A 163 20.37 -9.28 -8.88
C LEU A 163 20.52 -7.82 -8.46
#